data_AF-A0AAV5PEX3-F1
#
_entry.id   AF-A0AAV5PEX3-F1
#
_cell.length_a   1.000
_cell.length_b   1.000
_cell.length_c   1.000
_cell.angle_alpha   90.00
_cell.angle_beta   90.00
_cell.angle_gamma   90.00
#
_symmetry.space_group_name_H-M   'P 1'
#
loop_
_entity.id
_entity.type
_entity.pdbx_description
1 polymer ?
#
loop_
_entity_poly.entity_id
_entity_poly.type
_entity_poly.pdbx_seq_one_letter_code
_entity_poly.pdbx_strand_id
1 'polypeptide(L)'
;MTYVVVGPDAHLSPSERRRLLARARERGSGLVSVSPWDQAAVRLDVVERRWAGPDRGAGYLRRCELDVARTARGMTDRWTLTLPMPGSPLVDAVDGQARPAASTRRTRLRLVG
;
A
#
# COMPACT_ATOMS: atom_id res chain seq x y z
N MET A 1 -18.31 -10.01 -0.45
CA MET A 1 -17.25 -10.05 -1.49
C MET A 1 -16.06 -10.80 -0.90
N THR A 2 -15.63 -11.88 -1.53
CA THR A 2 -14.58 -12.78 -0.99
C THR A 2 -13.21 -12.34 -1.45
N TYR A 3 -12.22 -12.43 -0.56
CA TYR A 3 -10.83 -12.14 -0.85
C TYR A 3 -9.97 -13.37 -0.61
N VAL A 4 -9.00 -13.58 -1.49
CA VAL A 4 -7.93 -14.57 -1.33
C VAL A 4 -6.63 -13.81 -1.07
N VAL A 5 -5.94 -14.15 0.01
CA VAL A 5 -4.67 -13.53 0.39
C VAL A 5 -3.53 -14.50 0.08
N VAL A 6 -2.54 -14.02 -0.66
CA VAL A 6 -1.30 -14.73 -0.95
C VAL A 6 -0.22 -14.16 -0.05
N GLY A 7 0.20 -14.97 0.92
CA GLY A 7 1.28 -14.66 1.87
C GLY A 7 2.67 -14.74 1.23
N PRO A 8 3.70 -14.32 1.97
CA PRO A 8 5.08 -14.26 1.44
C PRO A 8 5.66 -15.65 1.18
N ASP A 9 5.20 -16.67 1.92
CA ASP A 9 5.69 -18.06 1.82
C ASP A 9 4.96 -18.87 0.72
N ALA A 10 4.03 -18.24 0.00
CA ALA A 10 3.37 -18.87 -1.14
C ALA A 10 4.31 -18.86 -2.36
N HIS A 11 5.12 -19.91 -2.47
CA HIS A 11 6.04 -20.13 -3.59
C HIS A 11 5.29 -20.52 -4.88
N LEU A 12 4.62 -19.56 -5.50
CA LEU A 12 3.88 -19.74 -6.74
C LEU A 12 4.75 -19.47 -7.97
N SER A 13 4.75 -20.40 -8.92
CA SER A 13 5.29 -20.20 -10.26
C SER A 13 4.51 -19.11 -11.03
N PRO A 14 5.09 -18.50 -12.08
CA PRO A 14 4.38 -17.52 -12.90
C PRO A 14 3.07 -18.05 -13.52
N SER A 15 3.02 -19.35 -13.82
CA SER A 15 1.83 -20.00 -14.39
C SER A 15 0.72 -20.18 -13.34
N GLU A 16 1.08 -20.55 -12.10
CA GLU A 16 0.14 -20.64 -10.99
C GLU A 16 -0.43 -19.28 -10.59
N ARG A 17 0.41 -18.23 -10.59
CA ARG A 17 -0.05 -16.84 -10.39
C ARG A 17 -1.10 -16.46 -11.44
N ARG A 18 -0.80 -16.64 -12.72
CA ARG A 18 -1.77 -16.36 -13.81
C ARG A 18 -3.07 -17.13 -13.63
N ARG A 19 -2.99 -18.42 -13.30
CA ARG A 19 -4.17 -19.27 -13.07
C ARG A 19 -4.98 -18.82 -11.86
N LEU A 20 -4.34 -18.46 -10.75
CA LEU A 20 -5.03 -17.98 -9.54
C LEU A 20 -5.78 -16.68 -9.82
N LEU A 21 -5.14 -15.75 -10.53
CA LEU A 21 -5.77 -14.49 -10.92
C LEU A 21 -6.96 -14.69 -11.87
N ALA A 22 -6.84 -15.61 -12.85
CA ALA A 22 -7.95 -15.97 -13.73
C ALA A 22 -9.13 -16.57 -12.93
N ARG A 23 -8.85 -17.51 -12.04
CA ARG A 23 -9.86 -18.10 -11.15
C ARG A 23 -10.53 -17.07 -10.25
N ALA A 24 -9.75 -16.13 -9.71
CA ALA A 24 -10.29 -15.07 -8.87
C ALA A 24 -11.30 -14.21 -9.66
N ARG A 25 -10.98 -13.87 -10.92
CA ARG A 25 -11.90 -13.14 -11.82
C ARG A 25 -13.14 -13.95 -12.16
N GLU A 26 -13.00 -15.22 -12.53
CA GLU A 26 -14.12 -16.13 -12.84
C GLU A 26 -15.10 -16.25 -11.66
N ARG A 27 -14.59 -16.22 -10.43
CA ARG A 27 -15.38 -16.36 -9.20
C ARG A 27 -15.83 -15.02 -8.61
N GLY A 28 -15.48 -13.89 -9.22
CA GLY A 28 -15.78 -12.56 -8.69
C GLY A 28 -15.12 -12.28 -7.32
N SER A 29 -13.98 -12.91 -7.04
CA SER A 29 -13.21 -12.70 -5.80
C SER A 29 -12.02 -11.77 -6.03
N GLY A 30 -11.67 -10.99 -5.01
CA GLY A 30 -10.45 -10.18 -5.00
C GLY A 30 -9.22 -11.00 -4.63
N LEU A 31 -8.08 -10.70 -5.24
CA LEU A 31 -6.79 -11.28 -4.89
C LEU A 31 -5.90 -10.20 -4.25
N VAL A 32 -5.36 -10.47 -3.06
CA VAL A 32 -4.43 -9.60 -2.36
C VAL A 32 -3.12 -10.35 -2.18
N SER A 33 -1.99 -9.73 -2.54
CA SER A 33 -0.66 -10.32 -2.41
C SER A 33 0.23 -9.37 -1.62
N VAL A 34 1.00 -9.92 -0.67
CA VAL A 34 2.02 -9.16 0.07
C VAL A 34 3.34 -9.05 -0.69
N SER A 35 3.48 -9.78 -1.79
CA SER A 35 4.61 -9.70 -2.71
C SER A 35 4.19 -9.07 -4.05
N PRO A 36 5.12 -8.51 -4.84
CA PRO A 36 4.82 -7.97 -6.15
C PRO A 36 4.10 -8.99 -7.04
N TRP A 37 3.01 -8.55 -7.66
CA TRP A 37 2.21 -9.36 -8.56
C TRP A 37 2.14 -8.67 -9.91
N ASP A 38 2.54 -9.38 -10.97
CA ASP A 38 2.49 -8.83 -12.32
C ASP A 38 1.03 -8.51 -12.72
N GLN A 39 0.82 -7.33 -13.31
CA GLN A 39 -0.50 -6.85 -13.71
C GLN A 39 -1.49 -6.65 -12.55
N ALA A 40 -1.00 -6.37 -11.34
CA ALA A 40 -1.85 -5.93 -10.23
C ALA A 40 -2.63 -4.67 -10.63
N ALA A 41 -3.95 -4.69 -10.41
CA ALA A 41 -4.81 -3.53 -10.72
C ALA A 41 -4.49 -2.31 -9.84
N VAL A 42 -4.07 -2.57 -8.60
CA VAL A 42 -3.63 -1.58 -7.63
C VAL A 42 -2.39 -2.13 -6.93
N ARG A 43 -1.35 -1.30 -6.82
CA ARG A 43 -0.18 -1.54 -5.97
C ARG A 43 -0.19 -0.54 -4.83
N LEU A 44 0.07 -1.01 -3.62
CA LEU A 44 0.19 -0.19 -2.42
C LEU A 44 1.61 -0.37 -1.87
N ASP A 45 2.37 0.72 -1.79
CA ASP A 45 3.71 0.72 -1.25
C ASP A 45 3.78 1.67 -0.06
N VAL A 46 4.23 1.18 1.10
CA VAL A 46 4.51 2.05 2.24
C VAL A 46 5.85 2.74 1.99
N VAL A 47 5.82 4.06 1.78
CA VAL A 47 7.00 4.85 1.43
C VAL A 47 7.60 5.54 2.64
N GLU A 48 6.78 5.93 3.62
CA GLU A 48 7.26 6.48 4.88
C GLU A 48 6.43 5.93 6.05
N ARG A 49 7.07 5.79 7.21
CA ARG A 49 6.43 5.38 8.47
C ARG A 49 6.89 6.32 9.59
N ARG A 50 5.94 6.91 10.31
CA ARG A 50 6.19 7.81 11.44
C ARG A 50 5.49 7.29 12.67
N TRP A 51 6.19 7.30 13.80
CA TRP A 51 5.65 6.88 15.08
C TRP A 51 5.42 8.09 15.97
N ALA A 52 4.26 8.15 16.64
CA ALA A 52 3.93 9.20 17.58
C ALA A 52 3.61 8.63 18.98
N GLY A 53 4.12 9.32 20.00
CA GLY A 53 3.94 9.06 21.43
C GLY A 53 4.33 10.32 22.22
N PRO A 54 3.94 10.44 23.49
CA PRO A 54 4.10 11.66 24.30
C PRO A 54 5.53 12.23 24.29
N ASP A 55 6.54 11.36 24.18
CA ASP A 55 7.96 11.76 24.10
C ASP A 55 8.65 11.22 22.83
N ARG A 56 8.08 11.42 21.65
CA ARG A 56 8.66 10.91 20.37
C ARG A 56 9.12 9.43 20.44
N GLY A 57 8.43 8.60 21.23
CA GLY A 57 8.76 7.19 21.41
C GLY A 57 9.40 6.78 22.75
N ALA A 58 9.67 7.70 23.69
CA ALA A 58 10.32 7.36 24.97
C ALA A 58 9.38 6.86 26.10
N GLY A 59 8.17 6.38 25.79
CA GLY A 59 7.29 5.85 26.83
C GLY A 59 6.20 4.90 26.34
N TYR A 60 5.39 5.32 25.36
CA TYR A 60 4.35 4.46 24.76
C TYR A 60 4.07 4.91 23.32
N LEU A 61 4.16 3.98 22.37
CA LEU A 61 3.75 4.22 20.97
C LEU A 61 2.23 4.24 20.89
N ARG A 62 1.63 5.40 20.57
CA ARG A 62 0.17 5.54 20.50
C ARG A 62 -0.36 5.42 19.07
N ARG A 63 0.46 5.74 18.07
CA ARG A 63 0.04 5.85 16.67
C ARG A 63 1.18 5.57 15.70
N CYS A 64 0.86 4.91 14.60
CA CYS A 64 1.72 4.83 13.42
C CYS A 64 1.05 5.57 12.26
N GLU A 65 1.69 6.62 11.74
CA GLU A 65 1.28 7.27 10.50
C GLU A 65 2.08 6.67 9.34
N LEU A 66 1.38 6.14 8.34
CA LEU A 66 1.96 5.59 7.12
C LEU A 66 1.69 6.54 5.96
N ASP A 67 2.71 6.84 5.18
CA ASP A 67 2.54 7.42 3.84
C ASP A 67 2.64 6.30 2.81
N VAL A 68 1.53 6.06 2.11
CA VAL A 68 1.35 4.97 1.16
C VAL A 68 1.22 5.53 -0.24
N ALA A 69 2.08 5.06 -1.15
CA ALA A 69 1.89 5.26 -2.57
C ALA A 69 0.88 4.24 -3.09
N ARG A 70 -0.20 4.74 -3.71
CA ARG A 70 -1.18 3.93 -4.41
C ARG A 70 -1.00 4.10 -5.90
N THR A 71 -0.54 3.05 -6.58
CA THR A 71 -0.44 3.03 -8.04
C THR A 71 -1.60 2.25 -8.64
N ALA A 72 -2.41 2.89 -9.47
CA ALA A 72 -3.53 2.27 -10.17
C ALA A 72 -3.65 2.87 -11.57
N ARG A 73 -3.83 2.03 -12.60
CA ARG A 73 -3.98 2.46 -14.01
C ARG A 73 -2.90 3.47 -14.46
N GLY A 74 -1.65 3.26 -14.05
CA GLY A 74 -0.52 4.13 -14.40
C GLY A 74 -0.44 5.45 -13.63
N MET A 75 -1.40 5.77 -12.77
CA MET A 75 -1.39 6.95 -11.91
C MET A 75 -0.94 6.56 -10.50
N THR A 76 -0.15 7.42 -9.84
CA THR A 76 0.31 7.20 -8.46
C THR A 76 -0.13 8.34 -7.57
N ASP A 77 -0.93 8.01 -6.55
CA ASP A 77 -1.43 8.93 -5.52
C ASP A 77 -0.73 8.67 -4.19
N ARG A 78 -0.71 9.66 -3.29
CA ARG A 78 -0.19 9.52 -1.92
C ARG A 78 -1.32 9.46 -0.92
N TRP A 79 -1.23 8.58 0.05
CA TRP A 79 -2.29 8.35 1.02
C TRP A 79 -1.68 8.34 2.41
N THR A 80 -2.25 9.11 3.33
CA THR A 80 -1.86 9.05 4.74
C THR A 80 -2.84 8.14 5.48
N LEU A 81 -2.32 7.09 6.11
CA LEU A 81 -3.06 6.15 6.95
C LEU A 81 -2.59 6.29 8.39
N THR A 82 -3.54 6.36 9.31
CA THR A 82 -3.25 6.40 10.74
C THR A 82 -3.62 5.06 11.35
N LEU A 83 -2.64 4.22 11.63
CA LEU A 83 -2.88 2.95 12.29
C LEU A 83 -3.06 3.15 13.81
N PRO A 84 -4.01 2.42 14.43
CA PRO A 84 -4.12 2.30 15.88
C PRO A 84 -2.87 1.63 16.48
N MET A 85 -2.83 1.54 17.80
CA MET A 85 -1.64 1.14 18.56
C MET A 85 -0.96 -0.13 18.01
N PRO A 86 0.37 -0.17 18.00
CA PRO A 86 1.09 -1.38 17.61
C PRO A 86 0.72 -2.53 18.54
N GLY A 87 0.34 -3.67 17.95
CA GLY A 87 -0.03 -4.89 18.67
C GLY A 87 -1.54 -5.14 18.81
N SER A 88 -2.40 -4.17 18.51
CA SER A 88 -3.83 -4.44 18.37
C SER A 88 -4.14 -4.93 16.95
N PRO A 89 -4.94 -5.99 16.77
CA PRO A 89 -5.42 -6.37 15.45
C PRO A 89 -6.19 -5.21 14.81
N LEU A 90 -5.95 -4.96 13.53
CA LEU A 90 -6.73 -4.03 12.71
C LEU A 90 -8.08 -4.68 12.41
N VAL A 91 -9.00 -4.57 13.36
CA VAL A 91 -10.35 -5.13 13.26
C VAL A 91 -11.28 -4.24 12.44
N ASP A 92 -11.00 -2.93 12.42
CA ASP A 92 -11.75 -1.95 11.66
C ASP A 92 -10.95 -1.46 10.45
N ALA A 93 -11.68 -1.14 9.38
CA ALA A 93 -11.10 -0.46 8.23
C ALA A 93 -10.56 0.90 8.66
N VAL A 94 -9.28 1.14 8.39
CA VAL A 94 -8.68 2.46 8.59
C VAL A 94 -8.86 3.26 7.32
N ASP A 95 -9.63 4.34 7.40
CA ASP A 95 -9.77 5.26 6.29
C ASP A 95 -8.43 5.97 6.02
N GLY A 96 -8.04 5.96 4.74
CA GLY A 96 -6.90 6.72 4.26
C GLY A 96 -7.33 8.06 3.70
N GLN A 97 -6.58 9.10 4.05
CA GLN A 97 -6.76 10.41 3.46
C GLN A 97 -5.85 10.52 2.23
N ALA A 98 -6.45 10.63 1.05
CA ALA A 98 -5.73 10.90 -0.17
C ALA A 98 -5.09 12.29 -0.10
N ARG A 99 -3.76 12.34 -0.22
CA ARG A 99 -3.01 13.56 -0.47
C ARG A 99 -2.66 13.55 -1.95
N PRO A 100 -3.03 14.59 -2.73
CA PRO A 100 -2.56 14.68 -4.10
C PRO A 100 -1.04 14.60 -4.07
N ALA A 101 -0.45 13.76 -4.93
CA ALA A 101 1.00 13.71 -5.07
C ALA A 101 1.43 15.15 -5.36
N ALA A 102 2.13 15.79 -4.42
CA ALA A 102 2.62 17.14 -4.61
C ALA A 102 3.42 17.09 -5.91
N SER A 103 2.91 17.74 -6.97
CA SER A 103 3.64 17.75 -8.23
C SER A 103 4.96 18.39 -7.88
N THR A 104 6.05 17.63 -7.85
CA THR A 104 7.37 18.20 -7.86
C THR A 104 7.41 18.90 -9.21
N ARG A 105 7.08 20.19 -9.21
CA ARG A 105 7.26 21.08 -10.35
C ARG A 105 8.73 20.94 -10.65
N ARG A 106 9.08 20.05 -11.59
CA ARG A 106 10.43 19.90 -12.08
C ARG A 106 10.75 21.25 -12.68
N THR A 107 11.34 22.11 -11.87
CA THR A 107 11.91 23.38 -12.31
C THR A 107 12.87 22.96 -13.40
N ARG A 108 12.48 23.15 -14.66
CA ARG A 108 13.38 22.95 -15.79
C ARG A 108 14.52 23.91 -15.53
N LEU A 109 15.65 23.38 -15.05
CA LEU A 109 16.90 24.12 -15.03
C LEU A 109 17.17 24.47 -16.48
N ARG A 110 16.98 25.74 -16.84
CA ARG A 110 17.42 26.26 -18.13
C ARG A 110 18.92 26.43 -18.03
N LEU A 111 19.64 25.78 -18.93
CA LEU A 111 21.05 26.04 -19.17
C LEU A 111 21.14 27.49 -19.68
N VAL A 112 21.78 28.35 -18.90
CA VAL A 112 22.12 29.71 -19.31
C VAL A 112 23.54 29.62 -19.86
N GLY A 113 23.64 29.72 -21.18
CA GLY A 113 24.89 29.96 -21.91
C GLY A 113 24.82 31.33 -22.56
#